data_AF-A0A965KVC4-F1
#
_entry.id   AF-A0A965KVC4-F1
#
_cell.length_a   1.000
_cell.length_b   1.000
_cell.length_c   1.000
_cell.angle_alpha   90.00
_cell.angle_beta   90.00
_cell.angle_gamma   90.00
#
_symmetry.space_group_name_H-M   'P 1'
#
loop_
_entity.id
_entity.type
_entity.pdbx_description
1 polymer ?
#
loop_
_entity_poly.entity_id
_entity_poly.type
_entity_poly.pdbx_seq_one_letter_code
_entity_poly.pdbx_strand_id
1 'polypeptide(L)'
;MGAQLRIYRRRMRSVKATKKITKAMELISASRIVKAQQKVSASSPYARELTRAVTAVASYSNVNHPLTTESEKPIRAAVLIITADRGMA
;
A
#
# COMPACT_ATOMS: atom_id res chain seq x y z
N MET A 1 -50.55 -2.91 9.91
CA MET A 1 -49.59 -4.04 9.78
C MET A 1 -48.88 -4.11 8.41
N GLY A 2 -49.52 -3.81 7.26
CA GLY A 2 -48.85 -3.87 5.93
C GLY A 2 -47.69 -2.89 5.69
N ALA A 3 -47.69 -1.72 6.35
CA ALA A 3 -46.64 -0.71 6.22
C ALA A 3 -45.27 -1.19 6.76
N GLN A 4 -45.25 -1.94 7.87
CA GLN A 4 -44.03 -2.52 8.45
C GLN A 4 -43.41 -3.57 7.51
N LEU A 5 -44.23 -4.45 6.93
CA LEU A 5 -43.80 -5.44 5.94
C LEU A 5 -43.13 -4.81 4.72
N ARG A 6 -43.64 -3.66 4.23
CA ARG A 6 -43.03 -2.91 3.14
C ARG A 6 -41.64 -2.37 3.51
N ILE A 7 -41.48 -1.84 4.72
CA ILE A 7 -40.20 -1.33 5.22
C ILE A 7 -39.17 -2.46 5.32
N TYR A 8 -39.52 -3.61 5.89
CA TYR A 8 -38.63 -4.77 5.97
C TYR A 8 -38.22 -5.28 4.58
N ARG A 9 -39.17 -5.36 3.63
CA ARG A 9 -38.84 -5.74 2.24
C ARG A 9 -37.88 -4.74 1.59
N ARG A 10 -38.03 -3.44 1.82
CA ARG A 10 -37.11 -2.41 1.31
C ARG A 10 -35.72 -2.56 1.92
N ARG A 11 -35.62 -2.76 3.24
CA ARG A 11 -34.34 -2.97 3.94
C ARG A 11 -33.62 -4.23 3.42
N MET A 12 -34.33 -5.33 3.25
CA MET A 12 -33.75 -6.56 2.68
C MET A 12 -33.18 -6.35 1.28
N ARG A 13 -33.86 -5.60 0.42
CA ARG A 13 -33.32 -5.25 -0.91
C ARG A 13 -32.06 -4.40 -0.81
N SER A 14 -32.06 -3.39 0.05
CA SER A 14 -30.89 -2.53 0.28
C SER A 14 -29.68 -3.33 0.79
N VAL A 15 -29.86 -4.17 1.81
CA VAL A 15 -28.78 -5.02 2.34
C VAL A 15 -28.27 -6.02 1.29
N LYS A 16 -29.17 -6.62 0.49
CA LYS A 16 -28.77 -7.50 -0.61
C LYS A 16 -27.97 -6.76 -1.68
N ALA A 17 -28.31 -5.50 -1.98
CA ALA A 17 -27.53 -4.67 -2.91
C ALA A 17 -26.15 -4.35 -2.34
N THR A 18 -26.06 -3.89 -1.09
CA THR A 18 -24.79 -3.63 -0.42
C THR A 18 -23.90 -4.88 -0.35
N LYS A 19 -24.46 -6.06 -0.04
CA LYS A 19 -23.74 -7.35 -0.05
C LYS A 19 -23.09 -7.65 -1.39
N LYS A 20 -23.77 -7.35 -2.51
CA LYS A 20 -23.20 -7.56 -3.85
C LYS A 20 -22.06 -6.58 -4.13
N ILE A 21 -22.21 -5.31 -3.73
CA ILE A 21 -21.19 -4.28 -3.90
C ILE A 21 -19.93 -4.64 -3.11
N THR A 22 -20.05 -4.98 -1.83
CA THR A 22 -18.90 -5.34 -0.99
C THR A 22 -18.24 -6.65 -1.47
N LYS A 23 -19.01 -7.62 -1.96
CA LYS A 23 -18.42 -8.84 -2.54
C LYS A 23 -17.61 -8.55 -3.81
N ALA A 24 -18.10 -7.65 -4.66
CA ALA A 24 -17.33 -7.21 -5.82
C ALA A 24 -16.06 -6.46 -5.42
N MET A 25 -16.14 -5.57 -4.42
CA MET A 25 -14.98 -4.86 -3.87
C MET A 25 -13.93 -5.82 -3.30
N GLU A 26 -14.35 -6.84 -2.56
CA GLU A 26 -13.45 -7.89 -2.02
C GLU A 26 -12.64 -8.55 -3.14
N LEU A 27 -13.30 -8.96 -4.23
CA LEU A 27 -12.64 -9.58 -5.38
C LEU A 27 -11.69 -8.61 -6.10
N ILE A 28 -12.09 -7.35 -6.26
CA ILE A 28 -11.24 -6.31 -6.86
C ILE A 28 -10.00 -6.10 -6.00
N SER A 29 -10.16 -5.97 -4.69
CA SER A 29 -9.04 -5.78 -3.74
C SER A 29 -8.10 -6.98 -3.74
N ALA A 30 -8.63 -8.21 -3.73
CA ALA A 30 -7.83 -9.42 -3.84
C ALA A 30 -6.98 -9.44 -5.12
N SER A 31 -7.56 -9.10 -6.27
CA SER A 31 -6.81 -9.03 -7.53
C SER A 31 -5.72 -7.94 -7.53
N ARG A 32 -5.98 -6.80 -6.88
CA ARG A 32 -5.01 -5.69 -6.75
C ARG A 32 -3.82 -6.08 -5.88
N ILE A 33 -4.03 -6.80 -4.79
CA ILE A 33 -2.96 -7.29 -3.92
C ILE A 33 -2.03 -8.22 -4.69
N VAL A 34 -2.60 -9.19 -5.42
CA VAL A 34 -1.81 -10.12 -6.24
C VAL A 34 -0.99 -9.37 -7.28
N LYS A 35 -1.59 -8.39 -7.97
CA LYS A 35 -0.88 -7.56 -8.96
C LYS A 35 0.24 -6.73 -8.31
N ALA A 36 0.03 -6.21 -7.10
CA ALA A 36 1.06 -5.48 -6.37
C ALA A 36 2.24 -6.38 -5.96
N GLN A 37 1.95 -7.59 -5.45
CA GLN A 37 2.97 -8.58 -5.10
C GLN A 37 3.80 -9.01 -6.32
N GLN A 38 3.18 -9.17 -7.48
CA GLN A 38 3.88 -9.47 -8.73
C GLN A 38 4.83 -8.35 -9.13
N LYS A 39 4.41 -7.08 -9.01
CA LYS A 39 5.29 -5.92 -9.28
C LYS A 39 6.50 -5.90 -8.35
N VAL A 40 6.30 -6.13 -7.05
CA VAL A 40 7.39 -6.19 -6.07
C VAL A 40 8.35 -7.34 -6.40
N SER A 41 7.81 -8.51 -6.73
CA SER A 41 8.62 -9.67 -7.09
C SER A 41 9.45 -9.43 -8.35
N ALA A 42 8.86 -8.75 -9.35
CA ALA A 42 9.55 -8.39 -10.59
C ALA A 42 10.66 -7.34 -10.38
N SER A 43 10.47 -6.38 -9.47
CA SER A 43 11.49 -5.35 -9.18
C SER A 43 12.55 -5.80 -8.18
N SER A 44 12.30 -6.86 -7.40
CA SER A 44 13.19 -7.34 -6.33
C SER A 44 14.62 -7.68 -6.80
N PRO A 45 14.85 -8.35 -7.95
CA PRO A 45 16.22 -8.63 -8.42
C PRO A 45 17.02 -7.37 -8.68
N TYR A 46 16.42 -6.38 -9.35
CA TYR A 46 17.06 -5.09 -9.61
C TYR A 46 17.40 -4.36 -8.31
N ALA A 47 16.45 -4.29 -7.37
CA ALA A 47 16.67 -3.65 -6.08
C ALA A 47 17.83 -4.30 -5.31
N ARG A 48 17.95 -5.64 -5.33
CA ARG A 48 19.05 -6.36 -4.68
C ARG A 48 20.40 -6.02 -5.29
N GLU A 49 20.53 -6.04 -6.61
CA GLU A 49 21.81 -5.72 -7.25
C GLU A 49 22.19 -4.24 -7.07
N LEU A 50 21.21 -3.33 -7.12
CA LEU A 50 21.42 -1.92 -6.83
C LEU A 50 21.93 -1.72 -5.40
N THR A 51 21.30 -2.36 -4.41
CA THR A 51 21.75 -2.30 -3.01
C THR A 51 23.18 -2.83 -2.88
N ARG A 52 23.51 -3.97 -3.50
CA ARG A 52 24.89 -4.50 -3.48
C ARG A 52 25.90 -3.52 -4.04
N ALA A 53 25.62 -2.90 -5.18
CA ALA A 53 26.50 -1.93 -5.81
C ALA A 53 26.71 -0.69 -4.92
N VAL A 54 25.62 -0.13 -4.36
CA VAL A 54 25.70 1.05 -3.48
C VAL A 54 26.41 0.71 -2.16
N THR A 55 26.17 -0.46 -1.59
CA THR A 55 26.89 -0.93 -0.38
C THR A 55 28.38 -1.06 -0.65
N ALA A 56 28.79 -1.61 -1.79
CA ALA A 56 30.22 -1.69 -2.15
C ALA A 56 30.86 -0.29 -2.21
N VAL A 57 30.17 0.69 -2.80
CA VAL A 57 30.66 2.08 -2.81
C VAL A 57 30.73 2.64 -1.39
N ALA A 58 29.70 2.45 -0.57
CA ALA A 58 29.68 2.95 0.81
C ALA A 58 30.76 2.31 1.71
N SER A 59 31.12 1.05 1.47
CA SER A 59 32.10 0.32 2.28
C SER A 59 33.56 0.53 1.86
N TYR A 60 33.83 0.71 0.55
CA TYR A 60 35.19 0.75 0.02
C TYR A 60 35.63 2.12 -0.52
N SER A 61 34.72 3.09 -0.58
CA SER A 61 35.06 4.47 -0.97
C SER A 61 35.56 5.26 0.23
N ASN A 62 36.66 5.99 0.05
CA ASN A 62 37.15 7.00 1.02
C ASN A 62 36.57 8.41 0.76
N VAL A 63 35.50 8.51 -0.02
CA VAL A 63 34.87 9.81 -0.33
C VAL A 63 33.77 10.12 0.69
N ASN A 64 33.91 11.27 1.37
CA ASN A 64 32.84 11.81 2.20
C ASN A 64 31.67 12.27 1.32
N HIS A 65 30.55 11.54 1.39
CA HIS A 65 29.37 11.83 0.59
C HIS A 65 28.10 11.90 1.47
N PRO A 66 27.28 12.97 1.39
CA PRO A 66 26.13 13.19 2.28
C PRO A 66 25.06 12.10 2.34
N LEU A 67 24.98 11.23 1.32
CA LEU A 67 24.04 10.09 1.29
C LEU A 67 24.58 8.79 1.91
N THR A 68 25.89 8.71 2.15
CA THR A 68 26.55 7.51 2.70
C THR A 68 27.20 7.76 4.06
N THR A 69 27.23 9.01 4.53
CA THR A 69 27.76 9.41 5.83
C THR A 69 26.66 10.03 6.68
N GLU A 70 26.57 9.64 7.95
CA GLU A 70 25.66 10.30 8.89
C GLU A 70 26.09 11.75 9.15
N SER A 71 25.11 12.62 9.42
CA SER A 71 25.40 14.01 9.80
C SER A 71 25.82 14.07 11.27
N GLU A 72 26.96 14.69 11.55
CA GLU A 72 27.48 14.86 12.92
C GLU A 72 26.54 15.66 13.84
N LYS A 73 25.72 16.55 13.27
CA LYS A 73 24.79 17.41 14.01
C LYS A 73 23.44 17.48 13.30
N PRO A 74 22.55 16.49 13.49
CA PRO A 74 21.22 16.51 12.88
C PRO A 74 20.33 17.57 13.55
N ILE A 75 19.93 18.58 12.80
CA ILE A 75 19.10 19.71 13.29
C ILE A 75 17.61 19.53 12.93
N ARG A 76 17.31 18.71 11.92
CA ARG A 76 15.95 18.49 11.38
C ARG A 76 15.80 17.09 10.82
N ALA A 77 14.58 16.56 10.85
CA ALA A 77 14.22 15.28 10.24
C ALA A 77 12.99 15.45 9.33
N ALA A 78 12.95 14.67 8.25
CA ALA A 78 11.78 14.57 7.38
C ALA A 78 11.00 13.31 7.71
N VAL A 79 9.67 13.42 7.83
CA VAL A 79 8.77 12.29 8.02
C VAL A 79 7.85 12.20 6.81
N LEU A 80 7.87 11.07 6.12
CA LEU A 80 6.98 10.77 5.00
C LEU A 80 5.94 9.73 5.43
N ILE A 81 4.66 10.09 5.33
CA ILE A 81 3.54 9.18 5.60
C ILE A 81 2.90 8.82 4.26
N ILE A 82 2.79 7.52 3.99
CA ILE A 82 2.14 6.99 2.80
C ILE A 82 0.83 6.33 3.23
N THR A 83 -0.30 6.84 2.75
CA THR A 83 -1.64 6.35 3.07
C THR A 83 -2.42 5.96 1.82
N ALA A 84 -3.58 5.33 2.01
CA ALA A 84 -4.50 5.05 0.91
C ALA A 84 -5.29 6.30 0.53
N ASP A 85 -5.57 6.47 -0.77
CA ASP A 85 -6.36 7.60 -1.29
C ASP A 85 -7.88 7.41 -1.12
N ARG A 86 -8.35 6.20 -0.79
CA ARG A 86 -9.78 5.85 -0.75
C ARG A 86 -10.21 5.39 0.64
N GLY A 87 -11.45 5.72 1.02
CA GLY A 87 -12.13 5.18 2.21
C GLY A 87 -12.66 3.76 2.00
N MET A 88 -13.21 3.15 3.07
CA MET A 88 -13.49 1.70 3.15
C MET A 88 -12.23 0.85 2.83
N ALA A 89 -11.09 1.34 3.31
CA ALA A 89 -9.77 0.72 3.16
C ALA A 89 -9.62 -0.53 4.03
#